data_AF-A0A497MQF9-F1
#
_entry.id   AF-A0A497MQF9-F1
#
_cell.length_a   1.000
_cell.length_b   1.000
_cell.length_c   1.000
_cell.angle_alpha   90.00
_cell.angle_beta   90.00
_cell.angle_gamma   90.00
#
_symmetry.space_group_name_H-M   'P 1'
#
loop_
_entity.id
_entity.type
_entity.pdbx_description
1 polymer ?
#
loop_
_entity_poly.entity_id
_entity_poly.type
_entity_poly.pdbx_seq_one_letter_code
_entity_poly.pdbx_strand_id
1 'polypeptide(L)'
;MPQLDIAGAIFWAIMLSMFIWPQIRHRLLQESRLRLIEKIQRATNSRVITMIHRQERISLFGIPFYRYIDVEDSEQVLRAIRTTPPDTPITLIIHTPGGLVLAAAQIALALKGHRAKTTVIVPHYAMSGGTL
;
A
#
# COMPACT_ATOMS: atom_id res chain seq x y z
N MET A 1 42.33 -30.46 -15.29
CA MET A 1 41.03 -29.77 -15.20
C MET A 1 41.02 -29.06 -13.86
N PRO A 2 40.70 -27.75 -13.78
CA PRO A 2 40.64 -27.08 -12.49
C PRO A 2 39.60 -27.80 -11.64
N GLN A 3 40.01 -28.26 -10.45
CA GLN A 3 39.09 -28.84 -9.48
C GLN A 3 38.07 -27.73 -9.17
N LEU A 4 36.82 -27.95 -9.56
CA LEU A 4 35.73 -27.04 -9.19
C LEU A 4 35.73 -26.95 -7.67
N ASP A 5 36.03 -25.77 -7.14
CA ASP A 5 35.91 -25.49 -5.72
C ASP A 5 34.41 -25.42 -5.38
N ILE A 6 33.85 -26.61 -5.13
CA ILE A 6 32.44 -26.80 -4.78
C ILE A 6 32.09 -25.99 -3.52
N ALA A 7 33.03 -25.88 -2.56
CA ALA A 7 32.82 -25.10 -1.35
C ALA A 7 32.72 -23.60 -1.66
N GLY A 8 33.61 -23.07 -2.50
CA GLY A 8 33.53 -21.69 -3.00
C GLY A 8 32.24 -21.42 -3.78
N ALA A 9 31.83 -22.34 -4.65
CA ALA A 9 30.58 -22.21 -5.40
C ALA A 9 29.33 -22.17 -4.48
N ILE A 10 29.28 -23.03 -3.47
CA ILE A 10 28.20 -23.04 -2.46
C ILE A 10 28.22 -21.74 -1.65
N PHE A 11 29.39 -21.27 -1.22
CA PHE A 11 29.54 -20.01 -0.48
C PHE A 11 28.97 -18.82 -1.27
N TRP A 12 29.36 -18.70 -2.55
CA TRP A 12 28.86 -17.63 -3.41
C TRP A 12 27.36 -17.77 -3.73
N ALA A 13 26.85 -18.98 -3.91
CA ALA A 13 25.42 -19.22 -4.11
C ALA A 13 24.59 -18.79 -2.89
N ILE A 14 25.05 -19.14 -1.67
CA ILE A 14 24.41 -18.71 -0.42
C ILE A 14 24.48 -17.18 -0.29
N MET A 15 25.63 -16.57 -0.53
CA MET A 15 25.79 -15.11 -0.53
C MET A 15 24.79 -14.44 -1.49
N LEU A 16 24.72 -14.88 -2.75
CA LEU A 16 23.83 -14.31 -3.76
C LEU A 16 22.36 -14.48 -3.38
N SER A 17 21.97 -15.65 -2.87
CA SER A 17 20.60 -15.91 -2.45
C SER A 17 20.12 -15.00 -1.31
N MET A 18 21.01 -14.61 -0.39
CA MET A 18 20.67 -13.69 0.69
C MET A 18 20.27 -12.30 0.18
N PHE A 19 20.81 -11.84 -0.96
CA PHE A 19 20.40 -10.56 -1.57
C PHE A 19 19.12 -10.67 -2.39
N ILE A 20 18.89 -11.80 -3.05
CA ILE A 20 17.74 -12.00 -3.94
C ILE A 20 16.46 -12.31 -3.15
N TRP A 21 16.58 -13.10 -2.09
CA TRP A 21 15.43 -13.61 -1.35
C TRP A 21 14.51 -12.51 -0.77
N PRO A 22 15.03 -11.43 -0.14
CA PRO A 22 14.20 -10.35 0.36
C PRO A 22 13.37 -9.67 -0.74
N GLN A 23 13.96 -9.47 -1.92
CA GLN A 23 13.31 -8.83 -3.06
C GLN A 23 12.16 -9.68 -3.60
N ILE A 24 12.37 -10.99 -3.74
CA ILE A 24 11.31 -11.93 -4.16
C ILE A 24 10.17 -11.90 -3.16
N ARG A 25 10.49 -12.00 -1.86
CA ARG A 25 9.49 -12.03 -0.79
C ARG A 25 8.67 -10.73 -0.74
N HIS A 26 9.31 -9.59 -0.94
CA HIS A 26 8.63 -8.30 -1.06
C HIS A 26 7.66 -8.27 -2.25
N ARG A 27 8.11 -8.71 -3.43
CA ARG A 27 7.26 -8.76 -4.63
C ARG A 27 6.04 -9.66 -4.44
N LEU A 28 6.23 -10.86 -3.90
CA LEU A 28 5.14 -11.80 -3.60
C LEU A 28 4.10 -11.22 -2.63
N LEU A 29 4.55 -10.41 -1.67
CA LEU A 29 3.65 -9.71 -0.74
C LEU A 29 2.80 -8.65 -1.46
N GLN A 30 3.41 -7.84 -2.33
CA GLN A 30 2.68 -6.80 -3.09
C GLN A 30 1.63 -7.42 -4.02
N GLU A 31 1.99 -8.50 -4.72
CA GLU A 31 1.05 -9.25 -5.56
C GLU A 31 -0.13 -9.81 -4.76
N SER A 32 0.14 -10.30 -3.54
CA SER A 32 -0.91 -10.81 -2.66
C SER A 32 -1.87 -9.71 -2.19
N ARG A 33 -1.35 -8.50 -1.95
CA ARG A 33 -2.17 -7.32 -1.61
C ARG A 33 -3.04 -6.89 -2.78
N LEU A 34 -2.49 -6.84 -3.99
CA LEU A 34 -3.24 -6.49 -5.20
C LEU A 34 -4.38 -7.48 -5.46
N ARG A 35 -4.11 -8.80 -5.35
CA ARG A 35 -5.15 -9.83 -5.44
C ARG A 35 -6.27 -9.65 -4.41
N LEU A 36 -5.92 -9.26 -3.17
CA LEU A 36 -6.92 -9.00 -2.14
C LEU A 36 -7.76 -7.76 -2.47
N ILE A 37 -7.13 -6.68 -2.92
CA ILE A 37 -7.82 -5.46 -3.36
C ILE A 37 -8.78 -5.78 -4.50
N GLU A 38 -8.35 -6.54 -5.51
CA GLU A 38 -9.21 -6.99 -6.60
C GLU A 38 -10.40 -7.80 -6.12
N LYS A 39 -10.20 -8.71 -5.16
CA LYS A 39 -11.29 -9.48 -4.56
C LYS A 39 -12.31 -8.57 -3.89
N ILE A 40 -11.86 -7.55 -3.16
CA ILE A 40 -12.75 -6.56 -2.54
C ILE A 40 -13.46 -5.74 -3.61
N GLN A 41 -12.76 -5.26 -4.65
CA GLN A 41 -13.37 -4.50 -5.75
C GLN A 41 -14.52 -5.26 -6.41
N ARG A 42 -14.34 -6.57 -6.65
CA ARG A 42 -15.39 -7.43 -7.21
C ARG A 42 -16.55 -7.61 -6.23
N ALA A 43 -16.27 -7.77 -4.94
CA ALA A 43 -17.30 -7.96 -3.92
C ALA A 43 -18.12 -6.68 -3.66
N THR A 44 -17.51 -5.51 -3.74
CA THR A 44 -18.18 -4.21 -3.52
C THR A 44 -18.68 -3.56 -4.80
N ASN A 45 -18.37 -4.13 -5.97
CA ASN A 45 -18.62 -3.58 -7.30
C ASN A 45 -18.21 -2.09 -7.41
N SER A 46 -16.99 -1.80 -6.94
CA SER A 46 -16.49 -0.43 -6.81
C SER A 46 -14.99 -0.37 -7.06
N ARG A 47 -14.48 0.79 -7.44
CA ARG A 47 -13.04 1.08 -7.35
C ARG A 47 -12.64 1.09 -5.87
N VAL A 48 -11.70 0.24 -5.48
CA VAL A 48 -11.17 0.22 -4.10
C VAL A 48 -9.91 1.07 -4.07
N ILE A 49 -9.89 2.02 -3.14
CA ILE A 49 -8.76 2.89 -2.85
C ILE A 49 -8.38 2.64 -1.39
N THR A 50 -7.10 2.52 -1.08
CA THR A 50 -6.63 2.25 0.28
C THR A 50 -5.73 3.38 0.76
N MET A 51 -6.03 3.94 1.93
CA MET A 51 -5.16 4.85 2.67
C MET A 51 -4.85 4.22 4.03
N ILE A 52 -3.75 3.48 4.10
CA ILE A 52 -3.38 2.72 5.30
C ILE A 52 -2.06 3.24 5.83
N HIS A 53 -2.12 3.99 6.93
CA HIS A 53 -0.99 4.36 7.76
C HIS A 53 -0.48 3.13 8.49
N ARG A 54 0.59 2.54 7.95
CA ARG A 54 1.32 1.46 8.58
C ARG A 54 2.77 1.87 8.71
N GLN A 55 3.34 1.68 9.90
CA GLN A 55 4.78 1.64 10.07
C GLN A 55 5.30 0.37 9.40
N GLU A 56 5.55 0.43 8.10
CA GLU A 56 6.23 -0.67 7.41
C GLU A 56 7.67 -0.72 7.91
N ARG A 57 8.01 -1.81 8.60
CA ARG A 57 9.40 -2.14 8.88
C ARG A 57 10.05 -2.51 7.56
N ILE A 58 10.70 -1.55 6.93
CA ILE A 58 11.59 -1.84 5.82
C ILE A 58 12.90 -2.29 6.45
N SER A 59 13.32 -3.52 6.16
CA SER A 59 14.59 -4.03 6.65
C SER A 59 15.60 -3.98 5.52
N LEU A 60 16.70 -3.26 5.75
CA LEU A 60 17.91 -3.38 4.94
C LEU A 60 18.97 -4.06 5.83
N PHE A 61 19.49 -5.21 5.40
CA PHE A 61 20.45 -6.02 6.16
C PHE A 61 20.01 -6.41 7.59
N GLY A 62 18.71 -6.55 7.86
CA GLY A 62 18.20 -6.91 9.19
C GLY A 62 18.01 -5.72 10.15
N ILE A 63 18.42 -4.51 9.76
CA ILE A 63 18.21 -3.28 10.55
C ILE A 63 16.82 -2.72 10.22
N PRO A 64 15.93 -2.52 11.22
CA PRO A 64 14.60 -1.98 10.98
C PRO A 64 14.67 -0.47 10.73
N PHE A 65 14.23 -0.04 9.55
CA PHE A 65 13.93 1.36 9.25
C PHE A 65 12.42 1.58 9.27
N TYR A 66 12.00 2.65 9.94
CA TYR A 66 10.59 3.06 10.01
C TYR A 66 10.33 4.11 8.94
N ARG A 67 9.39 3.84 8.03
CA ARG A 67 8.85 4.86 7.11
C ARG A 67 7.55 5.39 7.68
N TYR A 68 7.45 6.72 7.84
CA TYR A 68 6.20 7.41 8.12
C TYR A 68 5.49 7.71 6.79
N ILE A 69 4.15 7.79 6.80
CA ILE A 69 3.40 8.31 5.65
C ILE A 69 3.83 9.74 5.38
N ASP A 70 4.14 10.02 4.13
CA ASP A 70 4.50 11.35 3.62
C ASP A 70 3.28 11.98 2.90
N VAL A 71 3.33 13.30 2.67
CA VAL A 71 2.27 14.06 1.98
C VAL A 71 1.98 13.49 0.58
N GLU A 72 2.97 12.89 -0.08
CA GLU A 72 2.82 12.17 -1.37
C GLU A 72 1.71 11.12 -1.38
N ASP A 73 1.42 10.45 -0.26
CA ASP A 73 0.41 9.40 -0.21
C ASP A 73 -1.02 9.98 -0.36
N SER A 74 -1.23 11.25 0.03
CA SER A 74 -2.51 11.93 -0.11
C SER A 74 -2.81 12.33 -1.55
N GLU A 75 -1.80 12.73 -2.32
CA GLU A 75 -1.97 13.07 -3.74
C GLU A 75 -2.39 11.86 -4.58
N GLN A 76 -1.82 10.68 -4.31
CA GLN A 76 -2.17 9.45 -5.00
C GLN A 76 -3.63 9.06 -4.75
N VAL A 77 -4.11 9.23 -3.51
CA VAL A 77 -5.51 8.98 -3.17
C VAL A 77 -6.43 9.98 -3.87
N LEU A 78 -6.11 11.28 -3.83
CA LEU A 78 -6.86 12.31 -4.55
C LEU A 78 -6.90 12.04 -6.06
N ARG A 79 -5.77 11.66 -6.65
CA ARG A 79 -5.68 11.31 -8.07
C ARG A 79 -6.56 10.11 -8.38
N ALA A 80 -6.51 9.06 -7.56
CA ALA A 80 -7.33 7.87 -7.76
C ALA A 80 -8.84 8.19 -7.69
N ILE A 81 -9.26 9.07 -6.79
CA ILE A 81 -10.67 9.53 -6.74
C ILE A 81 -11.02 10.28 -8.02
N ARG A 82 -10.20 11.27 -8.41
CA ARG A 82 -10.47 12.14 -9.57
C ARG A 82 -10.41 11.41 -10.92
N THR A 83 -9.61 10.36 -11.05
CA THR A 83 -9.52 9.55 -12.28
C THR A 83 -10.52 8.41 -12.31
N THR A 84 -11.25 8.14 -11.22
CA THR A 84 -12.31 7.14 -11.22
C THR A 84 -13.50 7.67 -12.03
N PRO A 85 -14.05 6.89 -12.98
CA PRO A 85 -15.22 7.31 -13.75
C PRO A 85 -16.39 7.71 -12.83
N PRO A 86 -17.15 8.76 -13.18
CA PRO A 86 -18.16 9.34 -12.30
C PRO A 86 -19.31 8.37 -11.96
N ASP A 87 -19.56 7.39 -12.80
CA ASP A 87 -20.56 6.32 -12.67
C ASP A 87 -20.06 5.10 -11.88
N THR A 88 -18.75 5.01 -11.62
CA THR A 88 -18.15 3.90 -10.86
C THR A 88 -18.16 4.20 -9.35
N PRO A 89 -18.78 3.37 -8.50
CA PRO A 89 -18.72 3.54 -7.06
C PRO A 89 -17.28 3.49 -6.53
N ILE A 90 -17.01 4.18 -5.41
CA ILE A 90 -15.71 4.17 -4.74
C ILE A 90 -15.86 3.53 -3.36
N THR A 91 -14.98 2.59 -3.04
CA THR A 91 -14.76 2.11 -1.67
C THR A 91 -13.39 2.58 -1.19
N LEU A 92 -13.36 3.50 -0.23
CA LEU A 92 -12.13 3.91 0.45
C LEU A 92 -11.94 3.08 1.71
N ILE A 93 -10.83 2.34 1.81
CA ILE A 93 -10.41 1.68 3.05
C ILE A 93 -9.38 2.58 3.73
N ILE A 94 -9.72 3.09 4.92
CA ILE A 94 -8.88 4.04 5.65
C ILE A 94 -8.47 3.49 7.02
N HIS A 95 -7.19 3.60 7.32
CA HIS A 95 -6.63 3.33 8.63
C HIS A 95 -5.54 4.36 8.91
N THR A 96 -5.79 5.32 9.78
CA THR A 96 -4.84 6.42 9.99
C THR A 96 -4.93 7.03 11.39
N PRO A 97 -3.79 7.37 12.05
CA PRO A 97 -3.78 8.06 13.33
C PRO A 97 -4.02 9.56 13.18
N GLY A 98 -4.19 10.03 11.95
CA GLY A 98 -4.31 11.44 11.62
C GLY A 98 -3.30 11.85 10.56
N GLY A 99 -3.25 13.14 10.28
CA GLY A 99 -2.39 13.69 9.25
C GLY A 99 -2.69 15.17 9.02
N LEU A 100 -2.19 15.69 7.90
CA LEU A 100 -2.42 17.08 7.51
C LEU A 100 -3.91 17.32 7.25
N VAL A 101 -4.53 18.20 8.06
CA VAL A 101 -5.97 18.52 8.00
C VAL A 101 -6.42 18.92 6.59
N LEU A 102 -5.57 19.66 5.86
CA LEU A 102 -5.87 20.08 4.49
C LEU A 102 -6.02 18.90 3.52
N ALA A 103 -5.12 17.92 3.59
CA ALA A 103 -5.15 16.75 2.72
C ALA A 103 -6.39 15.89 3.00
N ALA A 104 -6.71 15.70 4.28
CA ALA A 104 -7.94 15.02 4.69
C ALA A 104 -9.20 15.74 4.17
N ALA A 105 -9.28 17.06 4.33
CA ALA A 105 -10.39 17.86 3.83
C ALA A 105 -10.52 17.75 2.29
N GLN A 106 -9.40 17.77 1.56
CA GLN A 106 -9.42 17.60 0.10
C GLN A 106 -9.95 16.24 -0.31
N ILE A 107 -9.57 15.16 0.39
CA ILE A 107 -10.05 13.81 0.11
C ILE A 107 -11.54 13.70 0.43
N ALA A 108 -11.97 14.20 1.59
CA ALA A 108 -13.38 14.22 1.97
C ALA A 108 -14.22 15.00 0.95
N LEU A 109 -13.76 16.18 0.51
CA LEU A 109 -14.42 16.97 -0.54
C LEU A 109 -14.44 16.25 -1.89
N ALA A 110 -13.36 15.57 -2.27
CA ALA A 110 -13.31 14.80 -3.51
C ALA A 110 -14.28 13.61 -3.49
N LEU A 111 -14.36 12.89 -2.37
CA LEU A 111 -15.35 11.82 -2.18
C LEU A 111 -16.78 12.35 -2.19
N LYS A 112 -17.04 13.46 -1.48
CA LYS A 112 -18.35 14.11 -1.46
C LYS A 112 -18.78 14.60 -2.85
N GLY A 113 -17.83 15.03 -3.67
CA GLY A 113 -18.08 15.49 -5.04
C GLY A 113 -18.22 14.37 -6.08
N HIS A 114 -17.88 13.12 -5.73
CA HIS A 114 -18.00 11.99 -6.64
C HIS A 114 -19.47 11.62 -6.87
N ARG A 115 -19.87 11.39 -8.13
CA ARG A 115 -21.29 11.22 -8.48
C ARG A 115 -21.86 9.87 -8.04
N ALA A 116 -21.10 8.80 -8.23
CA ALA A 116 -21.51 7.46 -7.79
C ALA A 116 -21.34 7.28 -6.28
N LYS A 117 -21.94 6.21 -5.75
CA LYS A 117 -21.89 5.88 -4.32
C LYS A 117 -20.44 5.80 -3.84
N THR A 118 -20.14 6.52 -2.76
CA THR A 118 -18.90 6.38 -2.01
C THR A 118 -19.15 5.60 -0.72
N THR A 119 -18.22 4.74 -0.35
CA THR A 119 -18.29 3.94 0.89
C THR A 119 -16.93 3.97 1.56
N VAL A 120 -16.92 4.26 2.87
CA VAL A 120 -15.69 4.30 3.66
C VAL A 120 -15.70 3.12 4.62
N ILE A 121 -14.63 2.34 4.62
CA ILE A 121 -14.41 1.22 5.53
C ILE A 121 -13.26 1.58 6.45
N VAL A 122 -13.51 1.55 7.76
CA VAL A 122 -12.50 1.79 8.80
C VAL A 122 -12.21 0.45 9.50
N PRO A 123 -11.10 -0.24 9.20
CA PRO A 123 -10.85 -1.58 9.74
C PRO A 123 -10.58 -1.60 11.25
N HIS A 124 -9.87 -0.59 11.77
CA HIS A 124 -9.51 -0.51 13.19
C HIS A 124 -9.77 0.88 13.77
N TYR A 125 -9.19 1.92 13.17
CA TYR A 125 -9.37 3.31 13.59
C TYR A 125 -9.09 4.28 12.45
N ALA A 126 -9.72 5.45 12.53
CA ALA A 126 -9.41 6.66 11.78
C ALA A 126 -9.50 7.82 12.79
N MET A 127 -8.42 8.58 12.94
CA MET A 127 -8.30 9.64 13.95
C MET A 127 -8.00 10.99 13.30
N SER A 128 -8.32 12.08 14.00
CA SER A 128 -8.07 13.46 13.55
C SER A 128 -8.62 13.69 12.14
N GLY A 129 -7.83 14.16 11.16
CA GLY A 129 -8.27 14.36 9.78
C GLY A 129 -8.95 13.15 9.14
N GLY A 130 -8.62 11.91 9.55
CA GLY A 130 -9.28 10.70 9.03
C GLY A 130 -10.77 10.58 9.37
N THR A 131 -11.32 11.43 10.26
CA THR A 131 -12.75 11.44 10.61
C THR A 131 -13.61 12.36 9.73
N LEU A 132 -12.98 13.19 8.89
CA LEU A 132 -13.65 14.11 7.95
C LEU A 132 -14.18 13.36 6.72
#